data_AF-R5YBK0-F1
#
_entry.id   AF-R5YBK0-F1
#
_cell.length_a   1.000
_cell.length_b   1.000
_cell.length_c   1.000
_cell.angle_alpha   90.00
_cell.angle_beta   90.00
_cell.angle_gamma   90.00
#
_symmetry.space_group_name_H-M   'P 1'
#
loop_
_entity.id
_entity.type
_entity.pdbx_description
1 polymer ?
#
loop_
_entity_poly.entity_id
_entity_poly.type
_entity_poly.pdbx_seq_one_letter_code
_entity_poly.pdbx_strand_id
1 'polypeptide(L)' 'MECTAQVLSLFAGVENLDLSNLSSYDQGCNEEFQNAMKGYFEGSATLDEALDQFYKAAEEKYPELSH' A
#
# COMPACT_ATOMS: atom_id res chain seq x y z
N MET A 1 -0.52 8.84 -7.79
CA MET A 1 -1.17 9.41 -6.59
C MET A 1 -2.42 8.63 -6.14
N GLU A 2 -2.97 7.72 -6.95
CA GLU A 2 -4.10 6.86 -6.55
C GLU A 2 -3.67 5.73 -5.58
N CYS A 3 -2.50 5.11 -5.81
CA CYS A 3 -1.97 4.03 -4.96
C CYS A 3 -1.83 4.42 -3.47
N THR A 4 -1.42 5.66 -3.17
CA THR A 4 -1.26 6.14 -1.79
C THR A 4 -2.60 6.45 -1.11
N ALA A 5 -3.57 7.00 -1.86
CA ALA A 5 -4.90 7.33 -1.33
C ALA A 5 -5.74 6.07 -1.00
N GLN A 6 -5.66 5.04 -1.86
CA GLN A 6 -6.38 3.77 -1.68
C GLN A 6 -5.91 3.02 -0.42
N VAL A 7 -4.59 2.97 -0.22
CA VAL A 7 -3.94 2.31 0.91
C VAL A 7 -4.25 3.02 2.23
N LEU A 8 -4.22 4.36 2.27
CA LEU A 8 -4.58 5.12 3.47
C LEU A 8 -6.05 4.88 3.89
N SER A 9 -6.93 4.72 2.91
CA SER A 9 -8.35 4.43 3.12
C SER A 9 -8.59 3.06 3.78
N LEU A 10 -7.80 2.05 3.40
CA LEU A 10 -7.82 0.74 4.05
C LEU A 10 -7.38 0.82 5.52
N PHE A 11 -6.46 1.71 5.87
CA PHE A 11 -6.05 1.97 7.26
C PHE A 11 -7.10 2.73 8.05
N ALA A 12 -7.83 3.62 7.38
CA ALA A 12 -8.88 4.42 8.01
C ALA A 12 -10.16 3.62 8.33
N GLY A 13 -10.23 2.32 7.99
CA GLY A 13 -11.37 1.47 8.30
C GLY A 13 -12.64 1.88 7.54
N VAL A 14 -12.51 2.26 6.27
CA VAL A 14 -13.65 2.70 5.47
C VAL A 14 -14.59 1.53 5.20
N GLU A 15 -15.75 1.54 5.86
CA GLU A 15 -16.77 0.48 5.77
C GLU A 15 -17.45 0.39 4.39
N ASN A 16 -17.32 1.42 3.55
CA ASN A 16 -17.96 1.54 2.24
C ASN A 16 -16.95 1.85 1.12
N LEU A 17 -15.85 1.10 1.03
CA LEU A 17 -15.00 1.17 -0.15
C LEU A 17 -15.65 0.38 -1.30
N ASP A 18 -16.06 1.06 -2.36
CA ASP A 18 -16.53 0.38 -3.57
C ASP A 18 -15.31 -0.18 -4.34
N LEU A 19 -15.09 -1.48 -4.20
CA LEU A 19 -13.98 -2.21 -4.80
C LEU A 19 -14.27 -2.67 -6.24
N SER A 20 -15.44 -2.34 -6.81
CA SER A 20 -15.84 -2.81 -8.15
C SER A 20 -15.05 -2.15 -9.31
N ASN A 21 -14.37 -1.03 -9.03
CA ASN A 21 -13.50 -0.32 -9.98
C ASN A 21 -12.00 -0.48 -9.68
N LEU A 22 -11.60 -1.44 -8.84
CA LEU A 22 -10.18 -1.70 -8.61
C LEU A 22 -9.50 -2.15 -9.92
N SER A 23 -8.58 -1.33 -10.38
CA SER A 23 -7.67 -1.66 -11.47
C SER A 23 -6.62 -2.66 -10.99
N SER A 24 -5.86 -3.24 -11.93
CA SER A 24 -4.68 -4.05 -11.62
C SER A 24 -3.69 -3.30 -10.70
N TYR A 25 -3.71 -1.98 -10.80
CA TYR A 25 -2.90 -1.06 -9.99
C TYR A 25 -3.28 -1.12 -8.52
N ASP A 26 -4.57 -1.06 -8.22
CA ASP A 26 -5.09 -1.10 -6.85
C ASP A 26 -4.84 -2.47 -6.20
N GLN A 27 -4.96 -3.54 -6.98
CA GLN A 27 -4.70 -4.90 -6.51
C GLN A 27 -3.21 -5.10 -6.20
N GLY A 28 -2.32 -4.65 -7.10
CA GLY A 28 -0.88 -4.73 -6.90
C GLY A 28 -0.40 -3.88 -5.72
N CYS A 29 -0.94 -2.67 -5.54
CA CYS A 29 -0.61 -1.82 -4.39
C CYS A 29 -1.06 -2.42 -3.05
N ASN A 30 -2.24 -3.04 -3.00
CA ASN A 30 -2.72 -3.70 -1.79
C ASN A 30 -1.83 -4.88 -1.39
N GLU A 31 -1.34 -5.67 -2.35
CA GLU A 31 -0.41 -6.77 -2.09
C GLU A 31 0.94 -6.27 -1.56
N GLU A 32 1.57 -5.29 -2.23
CA GLU A 32 2.85 -4.74 -1.78
C GLU A 32 2.74 -4.14 -0.38
N PHE A 33 1.62 -3.46 -0.13
CA PHE A 33 1.36 -2.85 1.15
C PHE A 33 1.17 -3.90 2.27
N GLN A 34 0.37 -4.94 2.04
CA GLN A 34 0.20 -6.03 3.01
C GLN A 34 1.53 -6.74 3.30
N ASN A 35 2.36 -6.93 2.27
CA ASN A 35 3.68 -7.53 2.41
C ASN A 35 4.62 -6.68 3.27
N ALA A 36 4.68 -5.37 3.02
CA ALA A 36 5.53 -4.45 3.77
C ALA A 36 5.07 -4.29 5.23
N MET A 37 3.77 -4.15 5.46
CA MET A 37 3.21 -3.99 6.82
C MET A 37 3.27 -5.24 7.68
N LYS A 38 3.50 -6.42 7.09
CA LYS A 38 3.71 -7.65 7.85
C LYS A 38 4.84 -7.49 8.87
N GLY A 39 5.94 -6.83 8.49
CA GLY A 39 7.07 -6.59 9.40
C GLY A 39 6.71 -5.69 10.58
N TYR A 40 5.86 -4.68 10.36
CA TYR A 40 5.35 -3.83 11.42
C TYR A 40 4.47 -4.60 12.41
N PHE A 41 3.55 -5.44 11.92
CA PHE A 41 2.67 -6.24 12.79
C PHE A 41 3.40 -7.37 13.52
N GLU A 42 4.43 -7.95 12.91
CA GLU A 42 5.28 -8.97 13.53
C GLU A 42 6.33 -8.37 14.48
N GLY A 43 6.46 -7.04 14.54
CA GLY A 43 7.42 -6.32 15.38
C GLY A 43 8.87 -6.42 14.90
N SER A 44 9.09 -6.82 13.64
CA SER A 44 10.41 -6.92 13.01
C SER A 44 10.83 -5.64 12.27
N ALA A 45 9.90 -4.70 12.09
CA ALA A 45 10.15 -3.36 11.54
C ALA A 45 9.31 -2.30 12.29
N THR A 46 9.78 -1.06 12.30
CA THR A 46 8.97 0.09 12.70
C THR A 46 7.95 0.44 11.62
N LEU A 47 6.95 1.26 11.98
CA LEU A 47 5.95 1.73 11.01
C LEU A 47 6.60 2.48 9.84
N ASP A 48 7.56 3.35 10.13
CA ASP A 48 8.27 4.13 9.11
C ASP A 48 9.09 3.24 8.18
N GLU A 49 9.76 2.21 8.70
CA GLU A 49 10.50 1.24 7.89
C GLU A 49 9.56 0.42 6.98
N ALA A 50 8.39 0.02 7.48
CA ALA A 50 7.40 -0.69 6.68
C ALA A 50 6.81 0.20 5.58
N LEU A 51 6.57 1.49 5.86
CA LEU A 51 6.10 2.43 4.85
C LEU A 51 7.16 2.72 3.78
N ASP A 52 8.43 2.88 4.16
CA ASP A 52 9.53 3.06 3.20
C ASP A 52 9.70 1.83 2.28
N GLN A 53 9.54 0.63 2.82
CA GLN A 53 9.52 -0.61 2.04
C GLN A 53 8.36 -0.64 1.04
N PHE A 54 7.16 -0.24 1.47
CA PHE A 54 6.00 -0.14 0.59
C PHE A 54 6.24 0.86 -0.55
N TYR A 55 6.71 2.08 -0.26
CA TYR A 55 6.94 3.09 -1.29
C TYR A 55 7.97 2.65 -2.32
N LYS A 56 9.08 2.05 -1.89
CA LYS A 56 10.08 1.47 -2.82
C LYS A 56 9.50 0.37 -3.70
N ALA A 57 8.76 -0.58 -3.11
CA ALA A 57 8.16 -1.67 -3.87
C ALA A 57 7.11 -1.15 -4.88
N ALA A 58 6.33 -0.15 -4.50
CA ALA A 58 5.36 0.49 -5.38
C ALA A 58 6.04 1.22 -6.55
N GLU A 59 7.11 1.98 -6.31
CA GLU A 59 7.87 2.68 -7.36
C GLU A 59 8.65 1.72 -8.28
N GLU A 60 9.20 0.62 -7.77
CA GLU A 60 9.86 -0.41 -8.60
C GLU A 60 8.87 -1.09 -9.54
N LYS A 61 7.66 -1.38 -9.04
CA LYS A 61 6.59 -2.03 -9.80
C LYS A 61 5.92 -1.08 -10.79
N TYR A 62 5.87 0.19 -10.43
CA TYR A 62 5.24 1.27 -11.20
C TYR A 62 6.17 2.49 -11.29
N PRO A 63 7.15 2.48 -12.20
CA PRO A 63 8.20 3.50 -12.30
C PRO A 63 7.69 4.91 -12.63
N GLU A 64 6.44 5.02 -13.07
CA GLU A 64 5.75 6.29 -13.31
C GLU A 64 5.23 6.94 -12.02
N LEU A 65 5.25 6.24 -10.89
CA LEU A 65 4.99 6.80 -9.58
C LEU A 65 6.25 7.51 -9.06
N SER A 66 6.04 8.68 -8.48
CA SER A 66 7.07 9.40 -7.73
C SER A 66 6.45 9.87 -6.42
N HIS A 67 7.03 9.50 -5.28
CA HIS A 67 6.57 9.91 -3.96
C HIS A 67 6.94 11.37 -3.62
#